data_AF-A0A2T2SFW2-F1
#
_entry.id   AF-A0A2T2SFW2-F1
#
_cell.length_a   1.000
_cell.length_b   1.000
_cell.length_c   1.000
_cell.angle_alpha   90.00
_cell.angle_beta   90.00
_cell.angle_gamma   90.00
#
_symmetry.space_group_name_H-M   'P 1'
#
loop_
_entity.id
_entity.type
_entity.pdbx_description
1 polymer ?
#
loop_
_entity_poly.entity_id
_entity_poly.type
_entity_poly.pdbx_seq_one_letter_code
_entity_poly.pdbx_strand_id
1 'polypeptide(L)'
;MFTFNAVLQQDGQATRSFLELGYTWHFAAHHSLGVRHTFSEYKRDLDLTALYEYSRSDLGDVEVALALQNLYSDLLDQQLGIFPGHREVIRDYVRRPYLLSFSYASPDQYSLRGELFGAIQPTSQATYASQSSPEYRYRDDRRLHIFGALLEYRYASFSGGLFYKRDGSWLRRHGEGEEVASDYTSRQLFQRLGPFLKGRLGSFRGKVRGFVGFYQDDQTGENYSTSLVPQEIDYHEGQWGAHAQLFYEFDTGPLIGLEYASFLRRYDREDDPRGSGNGLVFWDWTGQAWGLGPSNYGLAGQLGYQFSQGKIVLGIGYDIDGDDNLNDVYPRKDLSTTRFDGAFGRLVLTW
;
A
#
# COMPACT_ATOMS: atom_id res chain seq x y z
N MET A 1 3.10 25.73 -10.70
CA MET A 1 2.74 24.58 -11.54
C MET A 1 1.53 23.89 -10.92
N PHE A 2 0.53 23.53 -11.71
CA PHE A 2 -0.59 22.70 -11.27
C PHE A 2 -0.34 21.27 -11.75
N THR A 3 -0.51 20.29 -10.87
CA THR A 3 -0.32 18.88 -11.18
C THR A 3 -1.60 18.12 -10.84
N PHE A 4 -1.96 17.17 -11.70
CA PHE A 4 -3.11 16.29 -11.54
C PHE A 4 -2.62 14.87 -11.78
N ASN A 5 -2.62 14.02 -10.76
CA ASN A 5 -2.18 12.63 -10.86
C ASN A 5 -3.34 11.72 -10.48
N ALA A 6 -3.87 10.97 -11.45
CA ALA A 6 -4.87 9.93 -11.20
C ALA A 6 -4.22 8.56 -11.39
N VAL A 7 -4.25 7.73 -10.34
CA VAL A 7 -3.78 6.35 -10.37
C VAL A 7 -4.98 5.45 -10.10
N LEU A 8 -5.35 4.66 -11.11
CA LEU A 8 -6.29 3.56 -10.98
C LEU A 8 -5.51 2.24 -11.08
N GLN A 9 -5.46 1.48 -9.99
CA GLN A 9 -4.93 0.12 -9.93
C GLN A 9 -6.11 -0.82 -9.70
N GLN A 10 -6.36 -1.74 -10.62
CA GLN A 10 -7.35 -2.80 -10.43
C GLN A 10 -6.67 -4.12 -10.79
N ASP A 11 -6.33 -4.92 -9.79
CA ASP A 11 -5.76 -6.26 -9.96
C ASP A 11 -6.22 -7.20 -8.82
N GLY A 12 -5.87 -8.49 -8.92
CA GLY A 12 -6.24 -9.51 -7.93
C GLY A 12 -5.67 -9.29 -6.52
N GLN A 13 -4.77 -8.31 -6.33
CA GLN A 13 -4.24 -7.95 -5.01
C GLN A 13 -4.88 -6.68 -4.45
N ALA A 14 -5.38 -5.77 -5.30
CA ALA A 14 -6.15 -4.60 -4.87
C ALA A 14 -6.91 -3.87 -6.00
N THR A 15 -8.07 -3.30 -5.65
CA THR A 15 -8.84 -2.35 -6.48
C THR A 15 -8.70 -0.94 -5.93
N ARG A 16 -7.62 -0.21 -6.21
CA ARG A 16 -7.35 1.13 -5.67
C ARG A 16 -7.55 2.19 -6.74
N SER A 17 -8.51 3.10 -6.57
CA SER A 17 -8.43 4.42 -7.18
C SER A 17 -7.82 5.43 -6.19
N PHE A 18 -6.90 6.24 -6.70
CA PHE A 18 -6.21 7.31 -6.00
C PHE A 18 -6.15 8.52 -6.93
N LEU A 19 -6.64 9.66 -6.46
CA LEU A 19 -6.53 10.93 -7.16
C LEU A 19 -5.73 11.89 -6.30
N GLU A 20 -4.73 12.52 -6.89
CA GLU A 20 -3.91 13.54 -6.28
C GLU A 20 -3.98 14.84 -7.08
N LEU A 21 -4.28 15.94 -6.40
CA LEU A 21 -4.33 17.29 -6.97
C LEU A 21 -3.27 18.14 -6.28
N GLY A 22 -2.31 18.68 -7.04
CA GLY A 22 -1.19 19.44 -6.51
C GLY A 22 -1.08 20.84 -7.09
N TYR A 23 -0.68 21.79 -6.24
CA TYR A 23 -0.32 23.15 -6.63
C TYR A 23 1.04 23.46 -6.05
N THR A 24 2.01 23.82 -6.90
CA THR A 24 3.36 24.17 -6.47
C THR A 24 3.70 25.61 -6.89
N TRP A 25 4.21 26.40 -5.96
CA TRP A 25 4.68 27.76 -6.16
C TRP A 25 6.20 27.84 -5.94
N HIS A 26 6.92 28.22 -7.00
CA HIS A 26 8.35 28.51 -6.93
C HIS A 26 8.52 29.98 -6.53
N PHE A 27 9.02 30.21 -5.31
CA PHE A 27 9.14 31.56 -4.76
C PHE A 27 10.58 32.07 -4.74
N ALA A 28 11.57 31.19 -4.86
CA ALA A 28 12.98 31.52 -5.00
C ALA A 28 13.71 30.45 -5.81
N ALA A 29 14.96 30.74 -6.22
CA ALA A 29 15.80 29.75 -6.88
C ALA A 29 15.92 28.50 -5.99
N HIS A 30 15.65 27.32 -6.56
CA HIS A 30 15.71 26.03 -5.86
C HIS A 30 14.63 25.79 -4.80
N HIS A 31 13.74 26.74 -4.52
CA HIS A 31 12.76 26.63 -3.44
C HIS A 31 11.33 26.61 -3.98
N SER A 32 10.55 25.61 -3.54
CA SER A 32 9.14 25.49 -3.86
C SER A 32 8.31 25.23 -2.61
N LEU A 33 7.10 25.78 -2.59
CA LEU A 33 6.05 25.43 -1.63
C LEU A 33 4.91 24.81 -2.41
N GLY A 34 4.34 23.71 -1.91
CA GLY A 34 3.20 23.08 -2.54
C GLY A 34 2.08 22.72 -1.59
N VAL A 35 0.90 22.54 -2.15
CA VAL A 35 -0.28 21.98 -1.50
C VAL A 35 -0.79 20.83 -2.35
N ARG A 36 -1.09 19.72 -1.71
CA ARG A 36 -1.53 18.49 -2.36
C ARG A 36 -2.74 17.93 -1.65
N HIS A 37 -3.73 17.54 -2.43
CA HIS A 37 -4.92 16.85 -1.96
C HIS A 37 -4.91 15.42 -2.45
N THR A 38 -5.29 14.51 -1.58
CA THR A 38 -5.39 13.09 -1.91
C THR A 38 -6.82 12.62 -1.69
N PHE A 39 -7.35 11.92 -2.68
CA PHE A 39 -8.62 11.20 -2.65
C PHE A 39 -8.33 9.73 -2.94
N SER A 40 -9.02 8.81 -2.27
CA SER A 40 -8.94 7.40 -2.61
C SER A 40 -10.30 6.73 -2.45
N GLU A 41 -10.61 5.73 -3.28
CA GLU A 41 -11.87 4.97 -3.22
C GLU A 41 -12.24 4.49 -1.83
N TYR A 42 -11.25 4.03 -1.09
CA TYR A 42 -11.42 3.45 0.25
C TYR A 42 -11.24 4.46 1.37
N LYS A 43 -10.81 5.68 1.04
CA LYS A 43 -10.66 6.77 2.00
C LYS A 43 -11.73 7.82 1.69
N ARG A 44 -12.84 7.73 2.44
CA ARG A 44 -13.98 8.66 2.36
C ARG A 44 -13.66 10.08 2.85
N ASP A 45 -12.41 10.31 3.27
CA ASP A 45 -11.95 11.51 3.93
C ASP A 45 -10.96 12.27 3.05
N LEU A 46 -11.00 13.61 3.10
CA LEU A 46 -10.04 14.47 2.40
C LEU A 46 -8.76 14.64 3.21
N ASP A 47 -7.62 14.37 2.59
CA ASP A 47 -6.31 14.76 3.12
C ASP A 47 -5.82 16.06 2.49
N LEU A 48 -5.13 16.87 3.29
CA LEU A 48 -4.45 18.08 2.86
C LEU A 48 -2.97 17.99 3.24
N THR A 49 -2.10 18.04 2.25
CA THR A 49 -0.65 17.98 2.44
C THR A 49 -0.02 19.29 2.03
N ALA A 50 0.63 19.97 2.98
CA ALA A 50 1.53 21.07 2.68
C ALA A 50 2.95 20.50 2.52
N LEU A 51 3.65 20.91 1.47
CA LEU A 51 5.00 20.43 1.18
C LEU A 51 5.93 21.60 0.89
N TYR A 52 7.19 21.40 1.22
CA TYR A 52 8.29 22.28 0.87
C TYR A 52 9.36 21.45 0.17
N GLU A 53 9.81 21.93 -0.97
CA GLU A 53 10.82 21.29 -1.80
C GLU A 53 12.04 22.19 -1.93
N TYR A 54 13.21 21.57 -1.85
CA TYR A 54 14.48 22.18 -2.19
C TYR A 54 15.21 21.33 -3.23
N SER A 55 15.46 21.88 -4.41
CA SER A 55 16.03 21.15 -5.55
C SER A 55 17.24 21.84 -6.14
N ARG A 56 18.39 21.15 -6.14
CA ARG A 56 19.63 21.61 -6.77
C ARG A 56 20.29 20.49 -7.56
N SER A 57 20.95 20.83 -8.65
CA SER A 57 21.65 19.85 -9.49
C SER A 57 22.84 19.18 -8.78
N ASP A 58 23.43 19.79 -7.76
CA ASP A 58 24.58 19.24 -7.02
C ASP A 58 24.21 18.57 -5.69
N LEU A 59 23.05 18.91 -5.10
CA LEU A 59 22.55 18.32 -3.85
C LEU A 59 21.46 17.27 -4.09
N GLY A 60 20.66 17.42 -5.15
CA GLY A 60 19.48 16.62 -5.44
C GLY A 60 18.22 17.31 -4.95
N ASP A 61 17.20 16.50 -4.70
CA ASP A 61 15.87 16.93 -4.31
C ASP A 61 15.60 16.54 -2.85
N VAL A 62 15.14 17.49 -2.06
CA VAL A 62 14.70 17.30 -0.68
C VAL A 62 13.26 17.77 -0.58
N GLU A 63 12.39 16.94 0.00
CA GLU A 63 11.02 17.31 0.32
C GLU A 63 10.76 17.11 1.81
N VAL A 64 10.07 18.05 2.43
CA VAL A 64 9.44 17.89 3.74
C VAL A 64 7.96 18.17 3.57
N ALA A 65 7.11 17.28 4.08
CA ALA A 65 5.67 17.47 3.99
C ALA A 65 4.96 17.18 5.32
N LEU A 66 3.85 17.90 5.51
CA LEU A 66 2.89 17.70 6.59
C LEU A 66 1.54 17.40 5.94
N ALA A 67 1.07 16.17 6.08
CA ALA A 67 -0.27 15.76 5.67
C ALA A 67 -1.21 15.81 6.87
N LEU A 68 -2.18 16.72 6.86
CA LEU A 68 -3.33 16.69 7.75
C LEU A 68 -4.31 15.66 7.22
N GLN A 69 -4.44 14.56 7.94
CA GLN A 69 -5.29 13.46 7.50
C GLN A 69 -6.71 13.64 8.01
N ASN A 70 -7.68 13.24 7.19
CA ASN A 70 -9.10 13.27 7.51
C ASN A 70 -9.58 14.68 7.92
N LEU A 71 -9.16 15.69 7.16
CA LEU A 71 -9.52 17.09 7.40
C LEU A 71 -11.04 17.26 7.30
N TYR A 72 -11.62 16.71 6.24
CA TYR A 72 -13.06 16.49 6.10
C TYR A 72 -13.30 14.99 6.17
N SER A 73 -13.65 14.51 7.37
CA SER A 73 -14.20 13.17 7.49
C SER A 73 -15.49 13.11 6.68
N ASP A 74 -15.66 12.06 5.90
CA ASP A 74 -16.93 11.78 5.23
C ASP A 74 -17.34 12.77 4.15
N LEU A 75 -16.37 13.46 3.54
CA LEU A 75 -16.60 14.40 2.45
C LEU A 75 -17.42 13.74 1.32
N LEU A 76 -17.08 12.49 0.97
CA LEU A 76 -17.80 11.76 -0.07
C LEU A 76 -19.26 11.48 0.34
N ASP A 77 -19.52 11.06 1.57
CA ASP A 77 -20.87 10.74 2.02
C ASP A 77 -21.75 12.00 2.13
N GLN A 78 -21.16 13.14 2.52
CA GLN A 78 -21.85 14.43 2.51
C GLN A 78 -22.18 14.91 1.09
N GLN A 79 -21.26 14.75 0.14
CA GLN A 79 -21.48 15.12 -1.26
C GLN A 79 -22.44 14.16 -1.99
N LEU A 80 -22.45 12.88 -1.61
CA LEU A 80 -23.39 11.86 -2.09
C LEU A 80 -24.77 11.94 -1.41
N GLY A 81 -24.98 12.88 -0.47
CA GLY A 81 -26.26 13.09 0.19
C GLY A 81 -26.65 12.00 1.19
N ILE A 82 -25.71 11.19 1.67
CA ILE A 82 -25.95 10.21 2.73
C ILE A 82 -26.13 10.98 4.03
N PHE A 83 -27.37 11.02 4.52
CA PHE A 83 -27.70 11.75 5.75
C PHE A 83 -26.93 11.13 6.93
N PRO A 84 -26.25 11.93 7.78
CA PRO A 84 -25.50 11.42 8.93
C PRO A 84 -26.31 10.50 9.85
N GLY A 85 -27.63 10.72 9.96
CA GLY A 85 -28.55 9.86 10.74
C GLY A 85 -28.74 8.43 10.20
N HIS A 86 -28.23 8.11 9.01
CA HIS A 86 -28.21 6.73 8.48
C HIS A 86 -26.97 5.93 8.90
N ARG A 87 -26.02 6.55 9.62
CA ARG A 87 -24.82 5.87 10.09
C ARG A 87 -25.03 5.37 11.50
N GLU A 88 -24.82 4.09 11.75
CA GLU A 88 -24.96 3.58 13.10
C GLU A 88 -23.83 4.07 14.01
N VAL A 89 -22.59 4.16 13.50
CA VAL A 89 -21.39 4.56 14.28
C VAL A 89 -20.77 5.84 13.72
N ILE A 90 -20.54 6.83 14.59
CA ILE A 90 -19.80 8.08 14.32
C ILE A 90 -18.36 7.92 14.83
N ARG A 91 -17.42 8.56 14.15
CA ARG A 91 -16.01 8.67 14.55
C ARG A 91 -15.66 10.14 14.84
N ASP A 92 -15.23 10.41 16.06
CA ASP A 92 -14.82 11.73 16.54
C ASP A 92 -13.34 11.76 16.90
N TYR A 93 -12.59 12.69 16.31
CA TYR A 93 -11.16 12.84 16.60
C TYR A 93 -10.92 13.73 17.82
N VAL A 94 -10.44 13.13 18.91
CA VAL A 94 -9.86 13.88 20.03
C VAL A 94 -8.51 14.47 19.62
N ARG A 95 -7.72 13.69 18.86
CA ARG A 95 -6.48 14.14 18.25
C ARG A 95 -6.41 13.69 16.81
N ARG A 96 -6.54 14.65 15.90
CA ARG A 96 -6.54 14.38 14.45
C ARG A 96 -5.21 13.77 14.00
N PRO A 97 -5.25 12.78 13.10
CA PRO A 97 -4.05 12.22 12.52
C PRO A 97 -3.36 13.23 11.61
N TYR A 98 -2.04 13.29 11.70
CA TYR A 98 -1.21 13.97 10.72
C TYR A 98 0.06 13.18 10.47
N LEU A 99 0.56 13.24 9.24
CA LEU A 99 1.77 12.56 8.81
C LEU A 99 2.85 13.60 8.54
N LEU A 100 3.99 13.45 9.20
CA LEU A 100 5.21 14.18 8.84
C LEU A 100 6.02 13.27 7.94
N SER A 101 6.40 13.75 6.75
CA SER A 101 7.24 13.00 5.83
C SER A 101 8.45 13.79 5.36
N PHE A 102 9.50 13.05 5.05
CA PHE A 102 10.73 13.52 4.47
C PHE A 102 11.07 12.63 3.29
N SER A 103 11.50 13.23 2.19
CA SER A 103 12.11 12.49 1.10
C SER A 103 13.39 13.18 0.63
N TYR A 104 14.31 12.37 0.16
CA TYR A 104 15.55 12.82 -0.47
C TYR A 104 15.86 11.95 -1.67
N ALA A 105 16.23 12.56 -2.78
CA ALA A 105 16.81 11.90 -3.94
C ALA A 105 18.11 12.62 -4.31
N SER A 106 19.21 11.89 -4.39
CA SER A 106 20.50 12.47 -4.80
C SER A 106 20.46 12.91 -6.26
N PRO A 107 21.40 13.78 -6.72
CA PRO A 107 21.43 14.24 -8.10
C PRO A 107 21.46 13.13 -9.14
N ASP A 108 20.73 13.33 -10.24
CA ASP A 108 20.70 12.39 -11.36
C ASP A 108 21.95 12.42 -12.24
N GLN A 109 22.83 13.42 -12.06
CA GLN A 109 24.07 13.57 -12.85
C GLN A 109 25.16 12.54 -12.52
N TYR A 110 25.05 11.84 -11.38
CA TYR A 110 26.02 10.82 -10.97
C TYR A 110 25.49 9.41 -11.29
N SER A 111 26.41 8.50 -11.60
CA SER A 111 26.07 7.09 -11.79
C SER A 111 25.54 6.44 -10.52
N LEU A 112 25.99 6.87 -9.34
CA LEU A 112 25.49 6.39 -8.06
C LEU A 112 24.39 7.32 -7.55
N ARG A 113 23.21 6.76 -7.28
CA ARG A 113 22.04 7.48 -6.79
C ARG A 113 21.52 6.86 -5.50
N GLY A 114 21.24 7.70 -4.52
CA GLY A 114 20.58 7.34 -3.28
C GLY A 114 19.19 7.99 -3.20
N GLU A 115 18.21 7.25 -2.72
CA GLU A 115 16.93 7.80 -2.27
C GLU A 115 16.66 7.40 -0.82
N LEU A 116 16.05 8.30 -0.07
CA LEU A 116 15.56 8.08 1.28
C LEU A 116 14.13 8.60 1.39
N PHE A 117 13.31 7.88 2.13
CA PHE A 117 11.97 8.29 2.49
C PHE A 117 11.71 7.93 3.95
N GLY A 118 11.10 8.82 4.69
CA GLY A 118 10.65 8.57 6.04
C GLY A 118 9.32 9.25 6.28
N ALA A 119 8.39 8.58 6.95
CA ALA A 119 7.16 9.20 7.40
C ALA A 119 6.80 8.73 8.80
N ILE A 120 6.26 9.63 9.61
CA ILE A 120 5.78 9.33 10.96
C ILE A 120 4.41 9.97 11.15
N GLN A 121 3.47 9.17 11.62
CA GLN A 121 2.20 9.62 12.17
C GLN A 121 2.31 9.47 13.68
N PRO A 122 2.47 10.57 14.42
CA PRO A 122 2.36 10.55 15.87
C PRO A 122 1.00 10.00 16.31
N THR A 123 0.89 9.62 17.58
CA THR A 123 -0.35 9.04 18.10
C THR A 123 -1.54 9.95 17.81
N SER A 124 -2.46 9.47 16.98
CA SER A 124 -3.80 10.01 16.76
C SER A 124 -4.78 9.28 17.67
N GLN A 125 -5.89 9.93 17.98
CA GLN A 125 -6.90 9.41 18.88
C GLN A 125 -8.29 9.70 18.32
N ALA A 126 -9.10 8.65 18.21
CA ALA A 126 -10.48 8.74 17.77
C ALA A 126 -11.39 7.93 18.68
N THR A 127 -12.53 8.50 19.02
CA THR A 127 -13.64 7.81 19.66
C THR A 127 -14.63 7.39 18.59
N TYR A 128 -15.15 6.18 18.73
CA TYR A 128 -16.18 5.61 17.89
C TYR A 128 -17.40 5.37 18.77
N ALA A 129 -18.55 5.92 18.39
CA ALA A 129 -19.76 5.87 19.20
C ALA A 129 -20.97 5.58 18.32
N SER A 130 -21.90 4.73 18.78
CA SER A 130 -23.17 4.56 18.08
C SER A 130 -24.10 5.76 18.29
N GLN A 131 -24.87 6.11 17.26
CA GLN A 131 -25.95 7.11 17.35
C GLN A 131 -27.20 6.56 18.02
N SER A 132 -27.39 5.23 18.00
CA SER A 132 -28.57 4.55 18.53
C SER A 132 -28.32 3.89 19.89
N SER A 133 -27.07 3.57 20.22
CA SER A 133 -26.67 2.98 21.50
C SER A 133 -25.52 3.76 22.14
N PRO A 134 -25.75 4.51 23.23
CA PRO A 134 -24.67 5.21 23.92
C PRO A 134 -23.65 4.26 24.55
N GLU A 135 -24.03 3.00 24.79
CA GLU A 135 -23.16 1.96 25.35
C GLU A 135 -22.23 1.34 24.31
N TYR A 136 -22.52 1.48 23.00
CA TYR A 136 -21.59 1.12 21.95
C TYR A 136 -20.58 2.25 21.76
N ARG A 137 -19.47 2.18 22.50
CA ARG A 137 -18.44 3.20 22.45
C ARG A 137 -17.05 2.64 22.73
N TYR A 138 -16.07 3.02 21.91
CA TYR A 138 -14.67 2.70 22.13
C TYR A 138 -13.74 3.79 21.61
N ARG A 139 -12.49 3.74 22.02
CA ARG A 139 -11.44 4.66 21.63
C ARG A 139 -10.27 3.92 21.02
N ASP A 140 -9.81 4.41 19.88
CA ASP A 140 -8.60 3.93 19.21
C ASP A 140 -7.50 4.98 19.30
N ASP A 141 -6.34 4.57 19.81
CA ASP A 141 -5.07 5.30 19.68
C ASP A 141 -4.25 4.65 18.57
N ARG A 142 -3.81 5.42 17.57
CA ARG A 142 -3.12 4.88 16.38
C ARG A 142 -1.83 5.64 16.07
N ARG A 143 -0.79 4.93 15.67
CA ARG A 143 0.45 5.54 15.15
C ARG A 143 1.03 4.69 14.02
N LEU A 144 1.81 5.34 13.17
CA LEU A 144 2.42 4.73 12.00
C LEU A 144 3.84 5.28 11.82
N HIS A 145 4.75 4.44 11.36
CA HIS A 145 6.03 4.87 10.83
C HIS A 145 6.35 4.11 9.55
N ILE A 146 6.96 4.80 8.60
CA ILE A 146 7.39 4.26 7.31
C ILE A 146 8.82 4.72 7.09
N PHE A 147 9.66 3.83 6.58
CA PHE A 147 11.00 4.14 6.15
C PHE A 147 11.33 3.39 4.86
N GLY A 148 11.95 4.08 3.92
CA GLY A 148 12.41 3.53 2.66
C GLY A 148 13.80 4.05 2.34
N ALA A 149 14.64 3.18 1.79
CA ALA A 149 15.94 3.57 1.25
C ALA A 149 16.19 2.82 -0.06
N LEU A 150 16.89 3.47 -0.99
CA LEU A 150 17.30 2.88 -2.25
C LEU A 150 18.70 3.37 -2.60
N LEU A 151 19.53 2.44 -3.08
CA LEU A 151 20.84 2.73 -3.65
C LEU A 151 20.88 2.12 -5.04
N GLU A 152 21.09 2.93 -6.06
CA GLU A 152 21.09 2.56 -7.47
C GLU A 152 22.41 2.96 -8.12
N TYR A 153 23.00 2.05 -8.90
CA TYR A 153 24.08 2.35 -9.81
C TYR A 153 23.57 2.28 -11.25
N ARG A 154 23.72 3.37 -11.98
CA ARG A 154 23.33 3.57 -13.38
C ARG A 154 24.55 3.42 -14.28
N TYR A 155 24.44 2.53 -15.27
CA TYR A 155 25.48 2.26 -16.25
C TYR A 155 24.88 2.02 -17.63
N ALA A 156 25.17 2.93 -18.57
CA ALA A 156 24.63 2.90 -19.92
C ALA A 156 23.09 2.74 -19.90
N SER A 157 22.56 1.72 -20.57
CA SER A 157 21.12 1.43 -20.66
C SER A 157 20.58 0.61 -19.49
N PHE A 158 21.37 0.39 -18.43
CA PHE A 158 21.03 -0.46 -17.29
C PHE A 158 21.22 0.29 -15.97
N SER A 159 20.48 -0.15 -14.95
CA SER A 159 20.68 0.29 -13.58
C SER A 159 20.28 -0.83 -12.63
N GLY A 160 21.07 -1.01 -11.58
CA GLY A 160 20.84 -2.04 -10.57
C GLY A 160 21.17 -1.50 -9.20
N GLY A 161 20.61 -2.12 -8.18
CA GLY A 161 20.69 -1.56 -6.85
C GLY A 161 20.07 -2.41 -5.77
N LEU A 162 20.00 -1.82 -4.58
CA LEU A 162 19.37 -2.38 -3.40
C LEU A 162 18.27 -1.44 -2.93
N PHE A 163 17.21 -2.01 -2.35
CA PHE A 163 16.18 -1.26 -1.66
C PHE A 163 15.92 -1.85 -0.28
N TYR A 164 15.55 -1.00 0.66
CA TYR A 164 15.03 -1.38 1.97
C TYR A 164 13.71 -0.65 2.21
N LYS A 165 12.75 -1.35 2.80
CA LYS A 165 11.47 -0.80 3.24
C LYS A 165 11.11 -1.34 4.60
N ARG A 166 10.57 -0.47 5.45
CA ARG A 166 10.02 -0.82 6.75
C ARG A 166 8.77 -0.01 7.02
N ASP A 167 7.67 -0.68 7.29
CA ASP A 167 6.41 -0.08 7.69
C ASP A 167 6.05 -0.65 9.06
N GLY A 168 5.57 0.18 9.99
CA GLY A 168 5.13 -0.30 11.28
C GLY A 168 3.94 0.49 11.79
N SER A 169 2.87 -0.23 12.12
CA SER A 169 1.63 0.31 12.65
C SER A 169 1.40 -0.17 14.08
N TRP A 170 0.66 0.63 14.82
CA TRP A 170 0.26 0.29 16.18
C TRP A 170 -1.14 0.86 16.42
N LEU A 171 -1.97 0.04 17.05
CA LEU A 171 -3.33 0.35 17.47
C LEU A 171 -3.47 -0.06 18.93
N ARG A 172 -4.06 0.81 19.75
CA ARG A 172 -4.63 0.41 21.03
C ARG A 172 -6.10 0.76 21.03
N ARG A 173 -6.94 -0.23 21.28
CA ARG A 173 -8.37 -0.05 21.50
C ARG A 173 -8.68 -0.13 22.98
N HIS A 174 -9.52 0.79 23.45
CA HIS A 174 -10.07 0.77 24.79
C HIS A 174 -11.59 0.97 24.71
N GLY A 175 -12.34 0.01 25.26
CA GLY A 175 -13.78 0.07 25.42
C GLY A 175 -14.15 1.17 26.40
N GLU A 176 -15.10 2.02 26.02
CA GLU A 176 -15.59 3.10 26.88
C GLU A 176 -17.05 2.90 27.31
N GLY A 177 -17.81 2.02 26.64
CA GLY A 177 -19.20 1.70 26.97
C GLY A 177 -19.42 0.21 27.19
N GLU A 178 -20.52 -0.16 27.86
CA GLU A 178 -20.74 -1.54 28.31
C GLU A 178 -20.94 -2.54 27.15
N GLU A 179 -21.41 -2.08 25.98
CA GLU A 179 -21.57 -2.93 24.79
C GLU A 179 -20.26 -3.17 24.04
N VAL A 180 -19.21 -2.39 24.32
CA VAL A 180 -17.88 -2.59 23.75
C VAL A 180 -16.86 -2.72 24.87
N ALA A 181 -16.72 -3.94 25.37
CA ALA A 181 -15.73 -4.26 26.39
C ALA A 181 -14.31 -4.49 25.84
N SER A 182 -14.05 -4.19 24.56
CA SER A 182 -12.77 -4.48 23.90
C SER A 182 -11.60 -3.67 24.49
N ASP A 183 -10.57 -4.35 24.98
CA ASP A 183 -9.33 -3.73 25.42
C ASP A 183 -8.16 -4.57 24.90
N TYR A 184 -7.49 -4.04 23.87
CA TYR A 184 -6.37 -4.71 23.25
C TYR A 184 -5.42 -3.75 22.54
N THR A 185 -4.21 -4.22 22.31
CA THR A 185 -3.18 -3.57 21.49
C THR A 185 -2.82 -4.49 20.33
N SER A 186 -2.80 -3.94 19.12
CA SER A 186 -2.28 -4.60 17.92
C SER A 186 -1.05 -3.87 17.40
N ARG A 187 -0.05 -4.62 16.93
CA ARG A 187 1.20 -4.12 16.34
C ARG A 187 1.50 -4.90 15.10
N GLN A 188 1.78 -4.20 14.00
CA GLN A 188 2.25 -4.83 12.79
C GLN A 188 3.56 -4.21 12.36
N LEU A 189 4.49 -5.07 11.94
CA LEU A 189 5.79 -4.66 11.42
C LEU A 189 6.07 -5.40 10.13
N PHE A 190 6.34 -4.63 9.10
CA PHE A 190 6.63 -5.10 7.76
C PHE A 190 8.03 -4.66 7.36
N GLN A 191 8.89 -5.58 6.92
CA GLN A 191 10.25 -5.25 6.46
C GLN A 191 10.59 -6.01 5.16
N ARG A 192 11.22 -5.33 4.21
CA ARG A 192 11.76 -5.94 2.98
C ARG A 192 13.11 -5.32 2.62
N LEU A 193 14.03 -6.17 2.21
CA LEU A 193 15.33 -5.81 1.65
C LEU A 193 15.54 -6.63 0.37
N GLY A 194 16.03 -6.00 -0.69
CA GLY A 194 16.34 -6.80 -1.86
C GLY A 194 17.04 -6.07 -3.00
N PRO A 195 17.60 -6.84 -3.94
CA PRO A 195 18.19 -6.31 -5.15
C PRO A 195 17.15 -6.03 -6.22
N PHE A 196 17.50 -5.11 -7.12
CA PHE A 196 16.78 -4.92 -8.37
C PHE A 196 17.75 -4.65 -9.52
N LEU A 197 17.28 -4.92 -10.74
CA LEU A 197 17.94 -4.59 -11.99
C LEU A 197 16.85 -4.15 -12.98
N LYS A 198 17.07 -3.04 -13.67
CA LYS A 198 16.22 -2.55 -14.75
C LYS A 198 17.09 -2.07 -15.91
N GLY A 199 16.59 -2.18 -17.13
CA GLY A 199 17.32 -1.68 -18.28
C GLY A 199 16.60 -1.87 -19.60
N ARG A 200 17.26 -1.41 -20.65
CA ARG A 200 16.81 -1.52 -22.04
C ARG A 200 17.93 -2.03 -22.93
N LEU A 201 17.63 -2.99 -23.79
CA LEU A 201 18.52 -3.51 -24.82
C LEU A 201 17.77 -3.52 -26.16
N GLY A 202 18.03 -2.52 -27.01
CA GLY A 202 17.26 -2.32 -28.24
C GLY A 202 15.77 -2.12 -27.94
N SER A 203 14.94 -2.99 -28.52
CA SER A 203 13.49 -3.03 -28.30
C SER A 203 13.08 -3.74 -27.00
N PHE A 204 14.01 -4.38 -26.28
CA PHE A 204 13.67 -5.08 -25.04
C PHE A 204 13.83 -4.16 -23.83
N ARG A 205 12.81 -4.06 -22.99
CA ARG A 205 12.89 -3.41 -21.68
C ARG A 205 12.58 -4.41 -20.58
N GLY A 206 13.51 -4.57 -19.65
CA GLY A 206 13.39 -5.53 -18.55
C GLY A 206 13.48 -4.86 -17.18
N LYS A 207 12.78 -5.44 -16.20
CA LYS A 207 12.98 -5.17 -14.78
C LYS A 207 12.87 -6.48 -14.02
N VAL A 208 13.79 -6.73 -13.10
CA VAL A 208 13.72 -7.81 -12.14
C VAL A 208 14.02 -7.27 -10.75
N ARG A 209 13.32 -7.75 -9.74
CA ARG A 209 13.63 -7.52 -8.33
C ARG A 209 13.39 -8.79 -7.54
N GLY A 210 14.21 -9.01 -6.53
CA GLY A 210 13.96 -10.01 -5.50
C GLY A 210 13.88 -9.32 -4.15
N PHE A 211 13.32 -9.99 -3.16
CA PHE A 211 13.41 -9.55 -1.77
C PHE A 211 13.43 -10.71 -0.79
N VAL A 212 14.05 -10.42 0.34
CA VAL A 212 13.81 -11.11 1.60
C VAL A 212 13.11 -10.14 2.55
N GLY A 213 12.23 -10.64 3.38
CA GLY A 213 11.39 -9.83 4.23
C GLY A 213 10.96 -10.56 5.48
N PHE A 214 10.38 -9.77 6.37
CA PHE A 214 9.86 -10.18 7.66
C PHE A 214 8.53 -9.48 7.89
N TYR A 215 7.55 -10.24 8.37
CA TYR A 215 6.29 -9.71 8.84
C TYR A 215 6.06 -10.19 10.27
N GLN A 216 5.52 -9.28 11.08
CA GLN A 216 5.12 -9.55 12.45
C GLN A 216 3.76 -8.93 12.70
N ASP A 217 2.88 -9.68 13.35
CA ASP A 217 1.56 -9.26 13.81
C ASP A 217 1.37 -9.73 15.25
N ASP A 218 1.32 -8.79 16.19
CA ASP A 218 1.07 -9.10 17.60
C ASP A 218 -0.24 -8.46 18.02
N GLN A 219 -1.10 -9.21 18.71
CA GLN A 219 -2.30 -8.73 19.36
C GLN A 219 -2.38 -9.24 20.80
N THR A 220 -2.41 -8.33 21.77
CA THR A 220 -2.38 -8.62 23.22
C THR A 220 -3.42 -7.76 23.95
N GLY A 221 -3.94 -8.22 25.08
CA GLY A 221 -5.07 -7.55 25.73
C GLY A 221 -5.93 -8.47 26.58
N GLU A 222 -7.07 -7.95 27.04
CA GLU A 222 -8.00 -8.68 27.90
C GLU A 222 -9.28 -9.06 27.15
N ASN A 223 -9.65 -8.30 26.10
CA ASN A 223 -10.90 -8.50 25.38
C ASN A 223 -10.81 -8.04 23.92
N TYR A 224 -11.16 -8.93 23.01
CA TYR A 224 -11.03 -8.75 21.56
C TYR A 224 -12.38 -8.69 20.83
N SER A 225 -13.48 -8.45 21.55
CA SER A 225 -14.86 -8.51 21.02
C SER A 225 -15.13 -7.69 19.76
N THR A 226 -14.40 -6.59 19.54
CA THR A 226 -14.47 -5.75 18.34
C THR A 226 -13.20 -5.81 17.49
N SER A 227 -12.23 -6.66 17.88
CA SER A 227 -11.17 -7.03 16.97
C SER A 227 -11.74 -7.93 15.89
N LEU A 228 -11.15 -7.83 14.70
CA LEU A 228 -11.48 -8.73 13.61
C LEU A 228 -11.05 -10.17 13.92
N VAL A 229 -9.97 -10.34 14.70
CA VAL A 229 -9.50 -11.61 15.21
C VAL A 229 -9.75 -11.61 16.72
N PRO A 230 -10.75 -12.36 17.22
CA PRO A 230 -11.21 -12.23 18.60
C PRO A 230 -10.34 -13.02 19.62
N GLN A 231 -9.01 -12.98 19.47
CA GLN A 231 -8.04 -13.71 20.30
C GLN A 231 -6.66 -13.05 20.31
N GLU A 232 -5.75 -13.55 21.15
CA GLU A 232 -4.34 -13.17 21.10
C GLU A 232 -3.70 -13.58 19.76
N ILE A 233 -2.75 -12.78 19.30
CA ILE A 233 -1.90 -13.09 18.13
C ILE A 233 -0.45 -12.82 18.53
N ASP A 234 0.43 -13.76 18.20
CA ASP A 234 1.88 -13.57 18.22
C ASP A 234 2.39 -14.30 16.97
N TYR A 235 2.43 -13.59 15.85
CA TYR A 235 2.66 -14.19 14.54
C TYR A 235 3.89 -13.58 13.88
N HIS A 236 4.83 -14.45 13.49
CA HIS A 236 6.03 -14.05 12.74
C HIS A 236 6.16 -14.83 11.44
N GLU A 237 6.60 -14.14 10.38
CA GLU A 237 6.71 -14.72 9.06
C GLU A 237 7.98 -14.25 8.34
N GLY A 238 8.76 -15.22 7.85
CA GLY A 238 9.79 -14.96 6.85
C GLY A 238 9.17 -14.92 5.45
N GLN A 239 9.43 -13.85 4.70
CA GLN A 239 8.89 -13.67 3.35
C GLN A 239 10.01 -13.61 2.31
N TRP A 240 9.83 -14.27 1.18
CA TRP A 240 10.65 -14.07 -0.01
C TRP A 240 9.78 -13.73 -1.20
N GLY A 241 10.30 -13.01 -2.16
CA GLY A 241 9.57 -12.82 -3.39
C GLY A 241 10.44 -12.37 -4.52
N ALA A 242 9.95 -12.64 -5.74
CA ALA A 242 10.57 -12.21 -6.96
C ALA A 242 9.52 -11.55 -7.84
N HIS A 243 9.94 -10.56 -8.61
CA HIS A 243 9.11 -9.91 -9.60
C HIS A 243 9.96 -9.62 -10.83
N ALA A 244 9.57 -10.15 -11.96
CA ALA A 244 10.24 -9.98 -13.23
C ALA A 244 9.23 -9.51 -14.28
N GLN A 245 9.65 -8.56 -15.11
CA GLN A 245 8.85 -8.02 -16.18
C GLN A 245 9.74 -7.76 -17.38
N LEU A 246 9.31 -8.22 -18.55
CA LEU A 246 10.00 -8.03 -19.82
C LEU A 246 9.00 -7.55 -20.86
N PHE A 247 9.38 -6.50 -21.58
CA PHE A 247 8.62 -5.99 -22.73
C PHE A 247 9.47 -6.03 -23.99
N TYR A 248 8.81 -6.29 -25.09
CA TYR A 248 9.25 -5.92 -26.42
C TYR A 248 8.45 -4.69 -26.88
N GLU A 249 9.16 -3.58 -27.10
CA GLU A 249 8.60 -2.26 -27.38
C GLU A 249 9.17 -1.69 -28.69
N PHE A 250 8.28 -1.17 -29.53
CA PHE A 250 8.66 -0.26 -30.62
C PHE A 250 8.69 1.19 -30.09
N ASP A 251 9.41 2.08 -30.77
CA ASP A 251 9.46 3.51 -30.37
C ASP A 251 8.08 4.16 -30.39
N THR A 252 7.24 3.72 -31.33
CA THR A 252 5.81 4.00 -31.40
C THR A 252 5.16 2.78 -32.04
N GLY A 253 4.09 2.25 -31.46
CA GLY A 253 3.43 1.05 -31.97
C GLY A 253 3.02 0.05 -30.88
N PRO A 254 2.68 -1.18 -31.27
CA PRO A 254 2.27 -2.21 -30.32
C PRO A 254 3.39 -2.54 -29.34
N LEU A 255 3.05 -3.05 -28.16
CA LEU A 255 4.03 -3.66 -27.26
C LEU A 255 3.49 -4.96 -26.71
N ILE A 256 4.38 -5.89 -26.44
CA ILE A 256 4.06 -7.19 -25.86
C ILE A 256 4.93 -7.36 -24.62
N GLY A 257 4.33 -7.83 -23.54
CA GLY A 257 5.03 -8.04 -22.29
C GLY A 257 4.69 -9.35 -21.62
N LEU A 258 5.60 -9.78 -20.76
CA LEU A 258 5.42 -10.89 -19.84
C LEU A 258 5.84 -10.42 -18.45
N GLU A 259 5.04 -10.79 -17.47
CA GLU A 259 5.31 -10.52 -16.06
C GLU A 259 5.21 -11.82 -15.27
N TYR A 260 6.10 -11.96 -14.30
CA TYR A 260 6.13 -13.04 -13.34
C TYR A 260 6.26 -12.44 -11.95
N ALA A 261 5.46 -12.94 -11.01
CA ALA A 261 5.53 -12.56 -9.62
C ALA A 261 5.48 -13.82 -8.75
N SER A 262 6.33 -13.88 -7.73
CA SER A 262 6.24 -14.89 -6.69
C SER A 262 6.30 -14.25 -5.32
N PHE A 263 5.56 -14.84 -4.40
CA PHE A 263 5.51 -14.48 -2.99
C PHE A 263 5.54 -15.75 -2.17
N LEU A 264 6.72 -16.08 -1.64
CA LEU A 264 6.93 -17.25 -0.81
C LEU A 264 6.88 -16.90 0.67
N ARG A 265 6.19 -17.76 1.41
CA ARG A 265 5.96 -17.63 2.84
C ARG A 265 6.69 -18.75 3.58
N ARG A 266 7.43 -18.41 4.63
CA ARG A 266 8.04 -19.38 5.54
C ARG A 266 7.55 -19.12 6.96
N TYR A 267 6.76 -20.05 7.46
CA TYR A 267 6.21 -20.03 8.81
C TYR A 267 7.21 -20.60 9.80
N ASP A 268 7.21 -20.06 11.02
CA ASP A 268 7.79 -20.77 12.15
C ASP A 268 6.94 -21.98 12.49
N ARG A 269 7.59 -23.06 12.95
CA ARG A 269 6.98 -24.39 13.10
C ARG A 269 5.85 -24.42 14.14
N GLU A 270 5.80 -23.43 15.03
CA GLU A 270 4.77 -23.24 16.06
C GLU A 270 3.53 -22.50 15.51
N ASP A 271 3.69 -21.79 14.38
CA ASP A 271 2.64 -21.03 13.67
C ASP A 271 2.16 -21.76 12.39
N ASP A 272 2.40 -23.07 12.30
CA ASP A 272 1.90 -23.89 11.19
C ASP A 272 0.36 -23.86 11.18
N PRO A 273 -0.29 -23.39 10.10
CA PRO A 273 -1.75 -23.30 10.00
C PRO A 273 -2.44 -24.67 10.12
N ARG A 274 -1.71 -25.78 10.01
CA ARG A 274 -2.22 -27.14 10.22
C ARG A 274 -2.23 -27.57 11.70
N GLY A 275 -1.56 -26.84 12.58
CA GLY A 275 -1.38 -27.18 13.99
C GLY A 275 -1.87 -26.14 14.99
N SER A 276 -1.87 -24.85 14.63
CA SER A 276 -2.31 -23.77 15.52
C SER A 276 -3.39 -22.92 14.84
N GLY A 277 -4.52 -22.71 15.51
CA GLY A 277 -5.61 -21.81 15.06
C GLY A 277 -5.22 -20.32 15.04
N ASN A 278 -3.92 -20.02 15.00
CA ASN A 278 -3.34 -18.68 15.14
C ASN A 278 -2.82 -18.13 13.81
N GLY A 279 -2.82 -18.94 12.75
CA GLY A 279 -2.41 -18.54 11.41
C GLY A 279 -3.48 -17.74 10.67
N LEU A 280 -3.70 -16.48 11.07
CA LEU A 280 -4.58 -15.55 10.36
C LEU A 280 -3.75 -14.34 9.88
N VAL A 281 -3.81 -14.03 8.58
CA VAL A 281 -3.28 -12.76 8.05
C VAL A 281 -4.42 -11.76 7.90
N PHE A 282 -4.15 -10.54 8.33
CA PHE A 282 -5.11 -9.45 8.26
C PHE A 282 -4.82 -8.50 7.10
N TRP A 283 -5.87 -8.13 6.37
CA TRP A 283 -5.87 -6.97 5.47
C TRP A 283 -6.82 -5.88 5.99
N ASP A 284 -6.22 -4.83 6.57
CA ASP A 284 -6.91 -3.65 7.11
C ASP A 284 -8.03 -3.07 6.22
N TRP A 285 -7.82 -3.10 4.91
CA TRP A 285 -8.71 -2.45 3.94
C TRP A 285 -9.90 -3.31 3.51
N THR A 286 -9.84 -4.64 3.65
CA THR A 286 -10.98 -5.53 3.37
C THR A 286 -11.86 -5.72 4.59
N GLY A 287 -11.35 -5.44 5.79
CA GLY A 287 -11.99 -5.83 7.04
C GLY A 287 -12.14 -7.35 7.14
N GLN A 288 -11.26 -8.10 6.47
CA GLN A 288 -11.26 -9.56 6.46
C GLN A 288 -9.94 -10.12 6.97
N ALA A 289 -10.03 -11.17 7.78
CA ALA A 289 -8.91 -12.00 8.20
C ALA A 289 -8.99 -13.31 7.45
N TRP A 290 -7.88 -13.74 6.87
CA TRP A 290 -7.79 -14.94 6.04
C TRP A 290 -6.86 -15.92 6.73
N GLY A 291 -7.14 -17.23 6.62
CA GLY A 291 -6.15 -18.25 6.98
C GLY A 291 -4.84 -18.01 6.25
N LEU A 292 -3.71 -18.47 6.80
CA LEU A 292 -2.42 -18.43 6.12
C LEU A 292 -2.53 -19.09 4.74
N GLY A 293 -2.71 -18.27 3.70
CA GLY A 293 -2.73 -18.69 2.31
C GLY A 293 -1.35 -19.21 1.89
N PRO A 294 -1.27 -20.03 0.84
CA PRO A 294 0.00 -20.61 0.43
C PRO A 294 0.94 -19.54 -0.17
N SER A 295 2.10 -20.01 -0.64
CA SER A 295 2.97 -19.17 -1.47
C SER A 295 2.31 -18.95 -2.82
N ASN A 296 2.32 -17.72 -3.31
CA ASN A 296 1.59 -17.33 -4.52
C ASN A 296 2.55 -17.18 -5.70
N TYR A 297 2.12 -17.64 -6.87
CA TYR A 297 2.89 -17.59 -8.12
C TYR A 297 1.99 -17.14 -9.29
N GLY A 298 2.21 -15.92 -9.75
CA GLY A 298 1.45 -15.34 -10.85
C GLY A 298 2.30 -15.15 -12.11
N LEU A 299 1.66 -15.38 -13.26
CA LEU A 299 2.16 -14.96 -14.57
C LEU A 299 1.14 -14.03 -15.22
N ALA A 300 1.58 -12.98 -15.90
CA ALA A 300 0.68 -12.14 -16.67
C ALA A 300 1.21 -11.85 -18.06
N GLY A 301 0.40 -12.15 -19.07
CA GLY A 301 0.64 -11.75 -20.45
C GLY A 301 0.12 -10.32 -20.67
N GLN A 302 0.88 -9.50 -21.39
CA GLN A 302 0.57 -8.09 -21.57
C GLN A 302 0.60 -7.69 -23.05
N LEU A 303 -0.39 -6.91 -23.46
CA LEU A 303 -0.49 -6.31 -24.78
C LEU A 303 -0.76 -4.82 -24.62
N GLY A 304 -0.11 -3.99 -25.44
CA GLY A 304 -0.29 -2.56 -25.33
C GLY A 304 0.03 -1.81 -26.61
N TYR A 305 -0.03 -0.49 -26.51
CA TYR A 305 0.36 0.42 -27.57
C TYR A 305 1.08 1.63 -26.98
N GLN A 306 2.28 1.91 -27.47
CA GLN A 306 3.07 3.08 -27.16
C GLN A 306 2.85 4.16 -28.22
N PHE A 307 2.51 5.36 -27.78
CA PHE A 307 2.37 6.56 -28.60
C PHE A 307 3.34 7.64 -28.11
N SER A 308 3.45 8.74 -28.84
CA SER A 308 4.48 9.77 -28.61
C SER A 308 4.51 10.35 -27.19
N GLN A 309 3.36 10.37 -26.50
CA GLN A 309 3.19 10.98 -25.18
C GLN A 309 2.70 9.99 -24.12
N GLY A 310 2.86 8.69 -24.34
CA GLY A 310 2.38 7.71 -23.38
C GLY A 310 2.28 6.29 -23.89
N LYS A 311 1.66 5.45 -23.08
CA LYS A 311 1.36 4.06 -23.44
C LYS A 311 0.11 3.57 -22.73
N ILE A 312 -0.59 2.67 -23.40
CA ILE A 312 -1.65 1.86 -22.81
C ILE A 312 -1.20 0.40 -22.78
N VAL A 313 -1.45 -0.31 -21.68
CA VAL A 313 -1.14 -1.73 -21.49
C VAL A 313 -2.33 -2.43 -20.88
N LEU A 314 -2.74 -3.54 -21.46
CA LEU A 314 -3.72 -4.47 -20.94
C LEU A 314 -2.99 -5.75 -20.55
N GLY A 315 -3.31 -6.30 -19.39
CA GLY A 315 -2.72 -7.54 -18.89
C GLY A 315 -3.78 -8.54 -18.49
N ILE A 316 -3.49 -9.83 -18.70
CA ILE A 316 -4.31 -10.94 -18.23
C ILE A 316 -3.43 -11.78 -17.31
N GLY A 317 -3.88 -11.94 -16.07
CA GLY A 317 -3.21 -12.75 -15.05
C GLY A 317 -3.57 -14.23 -15.18
N TYR A 318 -2.62 -15.06 -14.80
CA TYR A 318 -2.71 -16.51 -14.79
C TYR A 318 -2.07 -17.04 -13.51
N ASP A 319 -2.84 -17.77 -12.73
CA ASP A 319 -2.38 -18.49 -11.56
C ASP A 319 -1.62 -19.75 -11.98
N ILE A 320 -0.37 -19.86 -11.53
CA ILE A 320 0.50 -20.99 -11.83
C ILE A 320 0.34 -22.10 -10.78
N ASP A 321 0.04 -21.76 -9.53
CA ASP A 321 0.08 -22.70 -8.41
C ASP A 321 -1.27 -23.40 -8.17
N GLY A 322 -2.37 -22.83 -8.66
CA GLY A 322 -3.70 -23.45 -8.64
C GLY A 322 -4.31 -23.49 -7.24
N ASP A 323 -3.91 -22.58 -6.35
CA ASP A 323 -4.33 -22.54 -4.95
C ASP A 323 -5.75 -22.02 -4.72
N ASP A 324 -6.44 -21.59 -5.78
CA ASP A 324 -7.86 -21.18 -5.81
C ASP A 324 -8.86 -22.26 -5.31
N ASN A 325 -8.36 -23.44 -4.93
CA ASN A 325 -9.09 -24.51 -4.27
C ASN A 325 -9.28 -24.23 -2.76
N LEU A 326 -9.93 -23.11 -2.40
CA LEU A 326 -10.41 -22.83 -1.03
C LEU A 326 -11.65 -23.69 -0.65
N ASN A 327 -11.73 -24.92 -1.15
CA ASN A 327 -12.82 -25.86 -0.83
C ASN A 327 -12.88 -26.19 0.67
N ASP A 328 -11.76 -26.11 1.38
CA ASP A 328 -11.70 -26.37 2.83
C ASP A 328 -12.25 -25.20 3.67
N VAL A 329 -12.38 -23.99 3.11
CA VAL A 329 -12.87 -22.79 3.81
C VAL A 329 -14.30 -22.43 3.40
N TYR A 330 -14.72 -22.76 2.18
CA TYR A 330 -16.08 -22.50 1.66
C TYR A 330 -16.70 -23.75 1.04
N PRO A 331 -17.35 -24.64 1.82
CA PRO A 331 -17.85 -25.94 1.36
C PRO A 331 -19.06 -25.89 0.41
N ARG A 332 -19.35 -24.74 -0.22
CA ARG A 332 -20.53 -24.54 -1.09
C ARG A 332 -20.25 -23.79 -2.39
N LYS A 333 -18.99 -23.51 -2.74
CA LYS A 333 -18.69 -22.88 -4.02
C LYS A 333 -18.11 -23.93 -4.95
N ASP A 334 -18.93 -24.36 -5.92
CA ASP A 334 -18.52 -25.21 -7.03
C ASP A 334 -17.61 -24.36 -7.96
N LEU A 335 -16.40 -24.05 -7.50
CA LEU A 335 -15.43 -23.28 -8.24
C LEU A 335 -14.74 -24.24 -9.21
N SER A 336 -15.24 -24.28 -10.45
CA SER A 336 -14.41 -24.72 -11.57
C SER A 336 -13.04 -24.03 -11.45
N THR A 337 -11.94 -24.78 -11.54
CA THR A 337 -10.56 -24.28 -11.44
C THR A 337 -10.32 -23.08 -12.37
N THR A 338 -10.51 -21.87 -11.86
CA THR A 338 -10.29 -20.62 -12.60
C THR A 338 -8.83 -20.26 -12.50
N ARG A 339 -8.00 -20.74 -13.43
CA ARG A 339 -6.57 -20.34 -13.48
C ARG A 339 -6.32 -18.90 -13.94
N PHE A 340 -7.37 -18.10 -14.06
CA PHE A 340 -7.30 -16.72 -14.53
C PHE A 340 -7.72 -15.79 -13.40
N ASP A 341 -6.74 -15.17 -12.75
CA ASP A 341 -6.94 -14.31 -11.55
C ASP A 341 -7.42 -12.89 -11.89
N GLY A 342 -7.90 -12.69 -13.11
CA GLY A 342 -8.43 -11.43 -13.60
C GLY A 342 -7.57 -10.76 -14.68
N ALA A 343 -7.98 -9.54 -15.02
CA ALA A 343 -7.35 -8.71 -16.05
C ALA A 343 -7.19 -7.29 -15.51
N PHE A 344 -6.17 -6.58 -16.00
CA PHE A 344 -5.91 -5.20 -15.61
C PHE A 344 -5.63 -4.32 -16.82
N GLY A 345 -5.86 -3.01 -16.66
CA GLY A 345 -5.50 -1.99 -17.63
C GLY A 345 -4.63 -0.91 -16.98
N ARG A 346 -3.60 -0.45 -17.69
CA ARG A 346 -2.72 0.64 -17.27
C ARG A 346 -2.57 1.65 -18.39
N LEU A 347 -2.94 2.90 -18.12
CA LEU A 347 -2.68 4.05 -18.97
C LEU A 347 -1.59 4.91 -18.30
N VAL A 348 -0.53 5.23 -19.05
CA VAL A 348 0.51 6.18 -18.63
C VAL A 348 0.56 7.30 -19.65
N LEU A 349 0.38 8.53 -19.19
CA LEU A 349 0.52 9.75 -19.98
C LEU A 349 1.72 10.53 -19.46
N THR A 350 2.51 11.08 -20.37
CA THR A 350 3.64 11.96 -20.07
C THR A 350 3.34 13.30 -20.73
N TRP A 351 3.14 14.36 -19.93
CA TRP A 351 2.89 15.72 -20.42
C TRP A 351 4.01 16.69 -20.07
#